data_AF-A0A2V9RQR9-F1
#
_entry.id   AF-A0A2V9RQR9-F1
#
_cell.length_a   1.000
_cell.length_b   1.000
_cell.length_c   1.000
_cell.angle_alpha   90.00
_cell.angle_beta   90.00
_cell.angle_gamma   90.00
#
_symmetry.space_group_name_H-M   'P 1'
#
loop_
_entity.id
_entity.type
_entity.pdbx_description
1 polymer ?
#
loop_
_entity_poly.entity_id
_entity_poly.type
_entity_poly.pdbx_seq_one_letter_code
_entity_poly.pdbx_strand_id
1 'polypeptide(L)'
;MMLYGVPVGRMFFQGAPRLLRSGVSLLPCRPTTADRVALEGYPALVARKWIGKHSYKSDQPIKQTLDKEERRRAILTGLRSSQFKSHYGFDIELSDTLARQCVLDPSGDALDAVLCSIQAAWAFGRRDFGVPPQCDKDEGWIVDPSLAL
;
A
#
# COMPACT_ATOMS: atom_id res chain seq x y z
N MET A 1 15.09 -19.93 18.18
CA MET A 1 15.08 -20.03 16.71
C MET A 1 14.83 -18.64 16.12
N MET A 2 15.89 -17.93 15.71
CA MET A 2 15.74 -16.67 14.98
C MET A 2 15.36 -17.01 13.54
N LEU A 3 14.14 -16.68 13.14
CA LEU A 3 13.71 -16.74 11.74
C LEU A 3 14.40 -15.60 11.00
N TYR A 4 15.34 -15.92 10.12
CA TYR A 4 15.86 -14.99 9.13
C TYR A 4 14.74 -14.70 8.11
N GLY A 5 14.33 -13.43 7.99
CA GLY A 5 13.33 -12.98 7.02
C GLY A 5 12.12 -12.27 7.64
N VAL A 6 11.24 -11.73 6.80
CA VAL A 6 9.95 -11.17 7.24
C VAL A 6 9.15 -12.30 7.89
N PRO A 7 8.68 -12.16 9.14
CA PRO A 7 8.06 -13.27 9.88
C PRO A 7 6.60 -13.46 9.44
N VAL A 8 6.36 -13.73 8.16
CA VAL A 8 5.04 -13.78 7.52
C VAL A 8 4.09 -14.71 8.27
N GLY A 9 4.54 -15.88 8.68
CA GLY A 9 3.72 -16.81 9.48
C GLY A 9 3.28 -16.24 10.84
N ARG A 10 4.15 -15.46 11.52
CA ARG A 10 3.77 -14.79 12.78
C ARG A 10 2.84 -13.62 12.53
N MET A 11 3.09 -12.85 11.47
CA MET A 11 2.21 -11.75 11.06
C MET A 11 0.82 -12.28 10.72
N PHE A 12 0.72 -13.38 9.98
CA PHE A 12 -0.55 -14.04 9.68
C PHE A 12 -1.23 -14.56 10.96
N PHE A 13 -0.50 -15.28 11.81
CA PHE A 13 -1.03 -15.79 13.08
C PHE A 13 -1.58 -14.67 13.99
N GLN A 14 -0.94 -13.49 13.99
CA GLN A 14 -1.43 -12.34 14.75
C GLN A 14 -2.55 -11.59 14.01
N GLY A 15 -2.42 -11.38 12.70
CA GLY A 15 -3.32 -10.55 11.90
C GLY A 15 -4.66 -11.22 11.62
N ALA A 16 -4.65 -12.47 11.15
CA ALA A 16 -5.86 -13.16 10.69
C ALA A 16 -6.93 -13.28 11.78
N PRO A 17 -6.63 -13.69 13.04
CA PRO A 17 -7.65 -13.73 14.08
C PRO A 17 -8.19 -12.35 14.46
N ARG A 18 -7.37 -11.29 14.37
CA ARG A 18 -7.81 -9.90 14.65
C ARG A 18 -8.75 -9.39 13.56
N LEU A 19 -8.44 -9.66 12.30
CA LEU A 19 -9.32 -9.35 11.16
C LEU A 19 -10.64 -10.13 11.24
N LEU A 20 -10.58 -11.41 11.62
CA LEU A 20 -11.81 -12.21 11.80
C LEU A 20 -12.69 -11.63 12.91
N ARG A 21 -12.11 -11.29 14.07
CA ARG A 21 -12.84 -10.70 15.19
C ARG A 21 -13.36 -9.29 14.92
N SER A 22 -12.72 -8.52 14.04
CA SER A 22 -13.20 -7.18 13.71
C SER A 22 -14.50 -7.20 12.91
N GLY A 23 -14.84 -8.34 12.30
CA GLY A 23 -16.08 -8.54 11.55
C GLY A 23 -16.10 -7.87 10.18
N VAL A 24 -14.96 -7.41 9.67
CA VAL A 24 -14.85 -6.83 8.33
C VAL A 24 -15.12 -7.86 7.24
N SER A 25 -15.62 -7.40 6.09
CA SER A 25 -15.64 -8.14 4.83
C SER A 25 -14.23 -8.08 4.23
N LEU A 26 -13.54 -9.22 4.13
CA LEU A 26 -12.17 -9.29 3.61
C LEU A 26 -12.23 -9.73 2.16
N LEU A 27 -12.00 -8.84 1.20
CA LEU A 27 -12.10 -9.20 -0.22
C LEU A 27 -10.74 -9.58 -0.79
N PRO A 28 -10.66 -10.59 -1.67
CA PRO A 28 -11.72 -11.53 -2.08
C PRO A 28 -11.93 -12.71 -1.13
N CYS A 29 -11.06 -12.92 -0.14
CA CYS A 29 -10.93 -14.19 0.56
C CYS A 29 -12.12 -14.59 1.44
N ARG A 30 -12.77 -13.61 2.06
CA ARG A 30 -13.90 -13.81 2.98
C ARG A 30 -14.90 -12.66 2.87
N PRO A 31 -15.65 -12.58 1.76
CA PRO A 31 -16.72 -11.61 1.62
C PRO A 31 -17.82 -11.88 2.66
N THR A 32 -18.33 -10.82 3.28
CA THR A 32 -19.49 -10.85 4.18
C THR A 32 -20.43 -9.70 3.82
N THR A 33 -21.58 -9.64 4.50
CA THR A 33 -22.54 -8.52 4.39
C THR A 33 -22.14 -7.30 5.24
N ALA A 34 -20.92 -7.25 5.77
CA ALA A 34 -20.47 -6.13 6.60
C ALA A 34 -20.13 -4.90 5.74
N ASP A 35 -20.54 -3.72 6.20
CA ASP A 35 -20.28 -2.45 5.51
C ASP A 35 -18.80 -2.04 5.56
N ARG A 36 -18.02 -2.61 6.49
CA ARG A 36 -16.58 -2.35 6.61
C ARG A 36 -15.81 -3.37 5.79
N VAL A 37 -15.09 -2.89 4.78
CA VAL A 37 -14.32 -3.72 3.85
C VAL A 37 -12.82 -3.57 4.12
N ALA A 38 -12.11 -4.69 4.13
CA ALA A 38 -10.65 -4.76 4.15
C ALA A 38 -10.13 -5.24 2.80
N LEU A 39 -9.14 -4.53 2.27
CA LEU A 39 -8.51 -4.76 0.98
C LEU A 39 -7.00 -4.89 1.17
N GLU A 40 -6.35 -5.61 0.26
CA GLU A 40 -4.89 -5.72 0.25
C GLU A 40 -4.27 -4.57 -0.54
N GLY A 41 -3.48 -3.74 0.14
CA GLY A 41 -2.63 -2.73 -0.47
C GLY A 41 -1.19 -3.23 -0.59
N TYR A 42 -0.48 -2.77 -1.61
CA TYR A 42 0.95 -3.04 -1.79
C TYR A 42 1.68 -1.77 -2.24
N PRO A 43 2.24 -0.99 -1.29
CA PRO A 43 2.68 0.38 -1.55
C PRO A 43 3.82 0.46 -2.57
N ALA A 44 4.60 -0.63 -2.70
CA ALA A 44 5.66 -0.74 -3.69
C ALA A 44 5.15 -0.61 -5.14
N LEU A 45 3.91 -1.03 -5.47
CA LEU A 45 3.37 -0.84 -6.82
C LEU A 45 3.17 0.64 -7.15
N VAL A 46 2.68 1.41 -6.19
CA VAL A 46 2.52 2.87 -6.32
C VAL A 46 3.89 3.54 -6.46
N ALA A 47 4.82 3.22 -5.55
CA ALA A 47 6.17 3.79 -5.54
C ALA A 47 6.94 3.54 -6.85
N ARG A 48 6.81 2.33 -7.41
CA ARG A 48 7.51 1.91 -8.64
C ARG A 48 7.20 2.78 -9.86
N LYS A 49 6.07 3.49 -9.87
CA LYS A 49 5.71 4.43 -10.95
C LYS A 49 6.68 5.62 -11.01
N TRP A 50 7.34 5.96 -9.90
CA TRP A 50 8.22 7.12 -9.78
C TRP A 50 9.69 6.77 -9.67
N ILE A 51 10.01 5.65 -9.02
CA ILE A 51 11.39 5.27 -8.70
C ILE A 51 11.78 3.89 -9.25
N GLY A 52 10.95 3.29 -10.11
CA GLY A 52 11.17 1.94 -10.62
C GLY A 52 11.34 0.90 -9.49
N LYS A 53 12.19 -0.10 -9.70
CA LYS A 53 12.42 -1.17 -8.71
C LYS A 53 13.38 -0.76 -7.56
N HIS A 54 13.77 0.50 -7.46
CA HIS A 54 14.66 0.96 -6.40
C HIS A 54 13.95 1.00 -5.04
N SER A 55 14.68 0.67 -3.97
CA SER A 55 14.15 0.74 -2.61
C SER A 55 14.21 2.19 -2.08
N TYR A 56 13.14 2.61 -1.39
CA TYR A 56 13.02 3.92 -0.72
C TYR A 56 13.09 3.83 0.82
N LYS A 57 13.21 2.62 1.39
CA LYS A 57 13.15 2.40 2.84
C LYS A 57 14.09 1.31 3.36
N SER A 58 14.36 1.29 4.66
CA SER A 58 15.11 0.22 5.32
C SER A 58 14.90 0.19 6.82
N ASP A 59 14.66 -1.01 7.36
CA ASP A 59 14.66 -1.22 8.83
C ASP A 59 16.07 -1.28 9.43
N GLN A 60 17.09 -1.48 8.59
CA GLN A 60 18.49 -1.51 9.02
C GLN A 60 19.06 -0.09 9.00
N PRO A 61 19.45 0.50 10.15
CA PRO A 61 19.94 1.88 10.22
C PRO A 61 21.09 2.17 9.24
N ILE A 62 22.02 1.23 9.08
CA ILE A 62 23.17 1.36 8.16
C ILE A 62 22.75 1.47 6.67
N LYS A 63 21.53 1.06 6.33
CA LYS A 63 20.98 1.11 4.97
C LYS A 63 19.99 2.27 4.78
N GLN A 64 19.89 3.19 5.74
CA GLN A 64 19.05 4.39 5.65
C GLN A 64 19.86 5.53 5.02
N THR A 65 20.03 5.46 3.71
CA THR A 65 20.90 6.37 2.94
C THR A 65 20.18 7.61 2.44
N LEU A 66 20.95 8.65 2.07
CA LEU A 66 20.43 9.85 1.41
C LEU A 66 19.68 9.52 0.12
N ASP A 67 20.18 8.59 -0.72
CA ASP A 67 19.46 8.14 -1.92
C ASP A 67 18.03 7.65 -1.63
N LYS A 68 17.80 7.01 -0.48
CA LYS A 68 16.46 6.55 -0.10
C LYS A 68 15.58 7.71 0.32
N GLU A 69 16.14 8.70 0.99
CA GLU A 69 15.43 9.96 1.27
C GLU A 69 15.05 10.69 -0.01
N GLU A 70 15.97 10.82 -0.97
CA GLU A 70 15.71 11.41 -2.28
C GLU A 70 14.62 10.65 -3.05
N ARG A 71 14.62 9.30 -2.97
CA ARG A 71 13.53 8.49 -3.54
C ARG A 71 12.20 8.73 -2.86
N ARG A 72 12.15 8.90 -1.53
CA ARG A 72 10.91 9.28 -0.82
C ARG A 72 10.43 10.66 -1.28
N ARG A 73 11.34 11.62 -1.48
CA ARG A 73 11.01 12.94 -2.06
C ARG A 73 10.46 12.81 -3.49
N ALA A 74 11.10 12.01 -4.33
CA ALA A 74 10.68 11.77 -5.72
C ALA A 74 9.29 11.14 -5.80
N ILE A 75 8.98 10.18 -4.93
CA ILE A 75 7.62 9.61 -4.82
C ILE A 75 6.61 10.72 -4.49
N LEU A 76 6.85 11.53 -3.46
CA LEU A 76 5.93 12.60 -3.06
C LEU A 76 5.73 13.67 -4.14
N THR A 77 6.80 14.03 -4.85
CA THR A 77 6.71 14.92 -6.03
C THR A 77 5.83 14.29 -7.11
N GLY A 78 6.01 12.99 -7.39
CA GLY A 78 5.19 12.24 -8.33
C GLY A 78 3.71 12.21 -7.94
N LEU A 79 3.38 12.00 -6.66
CA LEU A 79 2.00 12.02 -6.16
C LEU A 79 1.29 13.36 -6.35
N ARG A 80 2.03 14.47 -6.38
CA ARG A 80 1.50 15.83 -6.62
C ARG A 80 1.47 16.21 -8.11
N SER A 81 1.89 15.32 -9.00
CA SER A 81 1.98 15.59 -10.44
C SER A 81 0.67 15.29 -11.18
N SER A 82 0.49 15.87 -12.36
CA SER A 82 -0.62 15.51 -13.26
C SER A 82 -0.54 14.06 -13.74
N GLN A 83 0.66 13.47 -13.80
CA GLN A 83 0.84 12.06 -14.16
C GLN A 83 0.21 11.11 -13.13
N PHE A 84 0.18 11.49 -11.85
CA PHE A 84 -0.54 10.72 -10.83
C PHE A 84 -2.03 10.60 -11.18
N LYS A 85 -2.67 11.72 -11.54
CA LYS A 85 -4.08 11.75 -11.94
C LYS A 85 -4.34 10.86 -13.15
N SER A 86 -3.43 10.80 -14.12
CA SER A 86 -3.56 9.88 -15.26
C SER A 86 -3.52 8.40 -14.85
N HIS A 87 -2.83 8.04 -13.77
CA HIS A 87 -2.75 6.66 -13.28
C HIS A 87 -3.95 6.26 -12.39
N TYR A 88 -4.40 7.15 -11.52
CA TYR A 88 -5.39 6.82 -10.49
C TYR A 88 -6.76 7.49 -10.67
N GLY A 89 -6.87 8.50 -11.54
CA GLY A 89 -8.13 9.17 -11.88
C GLY A 89 -8.61 10.22 -10.88
N PHE A 90 -7.79 10.59 -9.89
CA PHE A 90 -8.09 11.63 -8.91
C PHE A 90 -6.82 12.43 -8.54
N ASP A 91 -7.01 13.55 -7.84
CA ASP A 91 -5.94 14.39 -7.31
C ASP A 91 -5.74 14.13 -5.81
N ILE A 92 -4.53 14.34 -5.32
CA ILE A 92 -4.21 14.22 -3.89
C ILE A 92 -3.84 15.58 -3.34
N GLU A 93 -4.46 15.94 -2.21
CA GLU A 93 -3.98 17.00 -1.34
C GLU A 93 -3.17 16.37 -0.20
N LEU A 94 -1.89 16.76 -0.09
CA LEU A 94 -1.00 16.28 0.96
C LEU A 94 -0.39 17.47 1.68
N SER A 95 -0.66 17.59 2.99
CA SER A 95 -0.07 18.66 3.80
C SER A 95 1.45 18.57 3.82
N ASP A 96 2.13 19.72 3.92
CA ASP A 96 3.59 19.74 3.97
C ASP A 96 4.14 19.09 5.25
N THR A 97 3.36 19.10 6.34
CA THR A 97 3.70 18.38 7.57
C THR A 97 3.76 16.87 7.33
N LEU A 98 2.74 16.29 6.68
CA LEU A 98 2.72 14.87 6.36
C LEU A 98 3.78 14.51 5.31
N ALA A 99 3.96 15.36 4.29
CA ALA A 99 5.02 15.18 3.29
C ALA A 99 6.40 15.13 3.95
N ARG A 100 6.68 16.05 4.89
CA ARG A 100 7.92 16.07 5.66
C ARG A 100 8.09 14.82 6.51
N GLN A 101 7.02 14.37 7.18
CA GLN A 101 7.05 13.12 7.95
C GLN A 101 7.41 11.92 7.08
N CYS A 102 6.79 11.78 5.90
CA CYS A 102 7.09 10.71 4.95
C CYS A 102 8.54 10.72 4.47
N VAL A 103 9.15 11.90 4.28
CA VAL A 103 10.56 12.00 3.87
C VAL A 103 11.50 11.63 5.00
N LEU A 104 11.24 12.15 6.21
CA LEU A 104 12.12 11.99 7.36
C LEU A 104 12.01 10.63 8.04
N ASP A 105 10.99 9.84 7.72
CA ASP A 105 10.83 8.46 8.18
C ASP A 105 11.64 7.48 7.31
N PRO A 106 12.77 6.93 7.79
CA PRO A 106 13.59 6.02 7.02
C PRO A 106 13.10 4.57 7.00
N SER A 107 12.21 4.18 7.94
CA SER A 107 11.50 2.89 7.85
C SER A 107 10.43 2.95 6.77
N GLY A 108 9.96 4.15 6.43
CA GLY A 108 9.02 4.40 5.34
C GLY A 108 7.58 4.03 5.67
N ASP A 109 7.26 3.76 6.93
CA ASP A 109 5.93 3.37 7.38
C ASP A 109 4.89 4.48 7.12
N ALA A 110 5.28 5.74 7.35
CA ALA A 110 4.41 6.87 7.06
C ALA A 110 4.11 6.99 5.55
N LEU A 111 5.12 6.78 4.71
CA LEU A 111 4.93 6.80 3.26
C LEU A 111 4.11 5.59 2.78
N ASP A 112 4.37 4.40 3.31
CA ASP A 112 3.59 3.20 3.01
C ASP A 112 2.11 3.38 3.31
N ALA A 113 1.77 3.99 4.45
CA ALA A 113 0.39 4.29 4.82
C ALA A 113 -0.28 5.23 3.81
N VAL A 114 0.41 6.27 3.34
CA VAL A 114 -0.09 7.17 2.29
C VAL A 114 -0.31 6.40 0.99
N LEU A 115 0.67 5.59 0.56
CA LEU A 115 0.57 4.83 -0.69
C LEU A 115 -0.55 3.77 -0.65
N CYS A 116 -0.74 3.08 0.47
CA CYS A 116 -1.87 2.17 0.65
C CYS A 116 -3.22 2.91 0.71
N SER A 117 -3.27 4.13 1.26
CA SER A 117 -4.48 4.95 1.28
C SER A 117 -4.92 5.36 -0.13
N ILE A 118 -3.96 5.63 -1.01
CA ILE A 118 -4.21 5.88 -2.44
C ILE A 118 -4.85 4.67 -3.11
N GLN A 119 -4.31 3.47 -2.85
CA GLN A 119 -4.88 2.24 -3.38
C GLN A 119 -6.30 2.00 -2.87
N ALA A 120 -6.55 2.27 -1.58
CA ALA A 120 -7.88 2.19 -1.00
C ALA A 120 -8.86 3.21 -1.62
N ALA A 121 -8.43 4.45 -1.84
CA ALA A 121 -9.24 5.49 -2.49
C ALA A 121 -9.59 5.12 -3.94
N TRP A 122 -8.62 4.60 -4.69
CA TRP A 122 -8.84 4.09 -6.03
C TRP A 122 -9.88 2.95 -6.02
N ALA A 123 -9.67 1.95 -5.16
CA ALA A 123 -10.54 0.79 -5.04
C ALA A 123 -11.98 1.17 -4.68
N PHE A 124 -12.16 2.11 -3.75
CA PHE A 124 -13.48 2.59 -3.34
C PHE A 124 -14.32 3.13 -4.50
N GLY A 125 -13.67 3.74 -5.50
CA GLY A 125 -14.35 4.25 -6.68
C GLY A 125 -14.60 3.21 -7.77
N ARG A 126 -14.30 1.92 -7.55
CA ARG A 126 -14.47 0.83 -8.53
C ARG A 126 -15.60 -0.11 -8.13
N ARG A 127 -16.22 -0.74 -9.12
CA ARG A 127 -17.11 -1.88 -8.90
C ARG A 127 -16.32 -3.01 -8.22
N ASP A 128 -16.92 -3.65 -7.22
CA ASP A 128 -16.33 -4.77 -6.48
C ASP A 128 -14.90 -4.45 -5.98
N PHE A 129 -14.64 -3.17 -5.66
CA PHE A 129 -13.33 -2.65 -5.21
C PHE A 129 -12.16 -2.87 -6.18
N GLY A 130 -12.44 -3.15 -7.46
CA GLY A 130 -11.42 -3.45 -8.47
C GLY A 130 -10.87 -4.88 -8.39
N VAL A 131 -11.53 -5.75 -7.64
CA VAL A 131 -11.22 -7.18 -7.59
C VAL A 131 -11.88 -7.87 -8.79
N PRO A 132 -11.12 -8.57 -9.66
CA PRO A 132 -11.69 -9.23 -10.82
C PRO A 132 -12.49 -10.47 -10.39
N PRO A 133 -13.59 -10.80 -11.09
CA PRO A 133 -14.45 -11.94 -10.71
C PRO A 133 -13.75 -13.30 -10.85
N GLN A 134 -12.66 -13.38 -11.62
CA GLN A 134 -11.83 -14.59 -11.79
C GLN A 134 -10.74 -14.72 -10.73
N CYS A 135 -10.64 -13.78 -9.77
CA CYS A 135 -9.63 -13.84 -8.73
C CYS A 135 -9.82 -15.10 -7.86
N ASP A 136 -8.70 -15.79 -7.60
CA ASP A 136 -8.69 -16.89 -6.63
C ASP A 136 -8.92 -16.34 -5.23
N LYS A 137 -9.97 -16.85 -4.57
CA LYS A 137 -10.35 -16.42 -3.22
C LYS A 137 -9.34 -16.91 -2.18
N ASP A 138 -8.54 -17.93 -2.46
CA ASP A 138 -7.55 -18.43 -1.52
C ASP A 138 -6.22 -17.65 -1.57
N GLU A 139 -5.97 -16.87 -2.64
CA GLU A 139 -4.70 -16.14 -2.83
C GLU A 139 -4.77 -14.64 -2.49
N GLY A 140 -5.95 -14.01 -2.55
CA GLY A 140 -6.09 -12.57 -2.30
C GLY A 140 -5.94 -11.71 -3.56
N TRP A 141 -6.07 -10.39 -3.40
CA TRP A 141 -5.93 -9.45 -4.52
C TRP A 141 -5.44 -8.07 -4.09
N ILE A 142 -4.30 -7.67 -4.64
CA ILE A 142 -3.75 -6.33 -4.44
C ILE A 142 -4.53 -5.33 -5.29
N VAL A 143 -5.14 -4.34 -4.65
CA VAL A 143 -5.90 -3.30 -5.37
C VAL A 143 -4.96 -2.24 -5.98
N ASP A 144 -4.73 -2.29 -7.29
CA ASP A 144 -4.04 -1.22 -8.05
C ASP A 144 -4.53 -1.19 -9.50
N PRO A 145 -4.63 0.00 -10.14
CA PRO A 145 -4.95 0.10 -11.56
C PRO A 145 -3.99 -0.67 -12.47
N SER A 146 -2.75 -0.95 -12.06
CA SER A 146 -1.84 -1.76 -12.88
C SER A 146 -2.17 -3.25 -12.92
N LEU A 147 -3.04 -3.72 -12.01
CA LEU A 147 -3.47 -5.12 -11.91
C LEU A 147 -4.92 -5.31 -12.38
N ALA A 148 -5.71 -4.23 -12.41
CA ALA A 148 -7.07 -4.25 -12.92
C ALA A 148 -7.09 -4.56 -14.42
N LEU A 149 -7.86 -5.58 -14.81
CA LEU A 149 -8.14 -5.94 -16.19
C LEU A 149 -9.14 -4.98 -16.84
#